data_AF-A0A6P3UN94-F1
#
_entry.id   AF-A0A6P3UN94-F1
#
_cell.length_a   1.000
_cell.length_b   1.000
_cell.length_c   1.000
_cell.angle_alpha   90.00
_cell.angle_beta   90.00
_cell.angle_gamma   90.00
#
_symmetry.space_group_name_H-M   'P 1'
#
loop_
_entity.id
_entity.type
_entity.pdbx_description
1 polymer ?
#
loop_
_entity_poly.entity_id
_entity_poly.type
_entity_poly.pdbx_seq_one_letter_code
_entity_poly.pdbx_strand_id
1 'polypeptide(L)'
;MHEEPSQEEKPKVRLLRRWSDMPQHLQFNPHIRTGYRPLMTVGQCLRSLFYIHNETVNIITHGFAILYMLLTIPQLLPWNTKGAIPMMAATIHCLPDIYWYFCMFIYCFFCIWGLLKAMNARSPWERRLCFAPLFLMRMLMMTLRYLGIGGGSPDALLHIVLQDLVAVVGAIIGALRIPEKWIPGKLDLMLNSHNLMHVLVVLAICSMHAATLQDLAWISDSSACNKTILDQLKHDEL
;
A
#
# COMPACT_ATOMS: atom_id res chain seq x y z
N MET A 1 -11.64 59.75 -36.62
CA MET A 1 -11.97 58.94 -35.43
C MET A 1 -11.14 57.68 -35.55
N HIS A 2 -9.95 57.68 -34.94
CA HIS A 2 -9.08 56.49 -34.94
C HIS A 2 -9.58 55.59 -33.81
N GLU A 3 -10.14 54.44 -34.16
CA GLU A 3 -10.42 53.38 -33.20
C GLU A 3 -9.07 52.79 -32.75
N GLU A 4 -8.77 52.88 -31.45
CA GLU A 4 -7.65 52.15 -30.87
C GLU A 4 -7.95 50.66 -30.89
N PRO A 5 -6.99 49.81 -31.30
CA PRO A 5 -7.20 48.37 -31.30
C PRO A 5 -7.32 47.88 -29.84
N SER A 6 -8.41 47.18 -29.53
CA SER A 6 -8.62 46.50 -28.25
C SER A 6 -7.42 45.60 -27.95
N GLN A 7 -6.71 45.86 -26.86
CA GLN A 7 -5.60 45.01 -26.43
C GLN A 7 -6.16 43.63 -26.07
N GLU A 8 -5.90 42.63 -26.92
CA GLU A 8 -6.06 41.22 -26.56
C GLU A 8 -5.13 40.92 -25.37
N GLU A 9 -5.73 40.82 -24.18
CA GLU A 9 -5.03 40.41 -22.97
C GLU A 9 -4.50 38.99 -23.18
N LYS A 10 -3.17 38.83 -23.32
CA LYS A 10 -2.54 37.51 -23.43
C LYS A 10 -3.02 36.63 -22.26
N PRO A 11 -3.60 35.44 -22.51
CA PRO A 11 -4.21 34.65 -21.46
C PRO A 11 -3.14 34.31 -20.41
N LYS A 12 -3.35 34.78 -19.17
CA LYS A 12 -2.47 34.46 -18.03
C LYS A 12 -2.32 32.94 -17.93
N VAL A 13 -1.12 32.43 -18.22
CA VAL A 13 -0.81 31.00 -18.11
C VAL A 13 -0.93 30.62 -16.64
N ARG A 14 -2.00 29.92 -16.28
CA ARG A 14 -2.20 29.43 -14.92
C ARG A 14 -1.16 28.35 -14.62
N LEU A 15 -0.45 28.50 -13.50
CA LEU A 15 0.50 27.50 -12.99
C LEU A 15 -0.18 26.13 -12.78
N LEU A 16 -1.45 26.16 -12.34
CA LEU A 16 -2.29 25.00 -12.12
C LEU A 16 -3.51 25.02 -13.05
N ARG A 17 -3.87 23.84 -13.56
CA ARG A 17 -4.96 23.63 -14.53
C ARG A 17 -6.23 23.14 -13.83
N ARG A 18 -7.36 23.35 -14.50
CA ARG A 18 -8.62 22.69 -14.14
C ARG A 18 -8.67 21.31 -14.76
N TRP A 19 -9.50 20.43 -14.20
CA TRP A 19 -9.70 19.06 -14.71
C TRP A 19 -10.10 19.05 -16.20
N SER A 20 -10.98 19.96 -16.60
CA SER A 20 -11.42 20.13 -18.00
C SER A 20 -10.29 20.46 -18.97
N ASP A 21 -9.22 21.09 -18.48
CA ASP A 21 -8.11 21.59 -19.29
C ASP A 21 -7.00 20.53 -19.42
N MET A 22 -7.12 19.40 -18.72
CA MET A 22 -6.14 18.32 -18.73
C MET A 22 -6.34 17.41 -19.94
N PRO A 23 -5.26 16.83 -20.51
CA PRO A 23 -5.39 15.76 -21.50
C PRO A 23 -6.26 14.61 -20.99
N GLN A 24 -7.07 14.00 -21.87
CA GLN A 24 -8.03 12.94 -21.49
C GLN A 24 -7.38 11.79 -20.71
N HIS A 25 -6.14 11.42 -21.04
CA HIS A 25 -5.41 10.34 -20.36
C HIS A 25 -4.97 10.68 -18.92
N LEU A 26 -5.06 11.95 -18.49
CA LEU A 26 -4.76 12.41 -17.12
C LEU A 26 -6.03 12.75 -16.33
N GLN A 27 -7.21 12.66 -16.95
CA GLN A 27 -8.50 12.99 -16.33
C GLN A 27 -9.04 11.82 -15.48
N PHE A 28 -8.33 11.42 -14.43
CA PHE A 28 -8.67 10.22 -13.67
C PHE A 28 -9.91 10.37 -12.77
N ASN A 29 -10.06 11.51 -12.09
CA ASN A 29 -11.09 11.74 -11.08
C ASN A 29 -11.88 13.03 -11.39
N PRO A 30 -13.14 12.95 -11.85
CA PRO A 30 -13.93 14.13 -12.23
C PRO A 30 -14.42 14.95 -11.02
N HIS A 31 -14.29 14.43 -9.80
CA HIS A 31 -14.68 15.13 -8.58
C HIS A 31 -13.63 16.13 -8.11
N ILE A 32 -12.37 15.96 -8.54
CA ILE A 32 -11.27 16.89 -8.31
C ILE A 32 -11.25 17.87 -9.48
N ARG A 33 -11.47 19.16 -9.22
CA ARG A 33 -11.77 20.14 -10.29
C ARG A 33 -10.59 21.02 -10.64
N THR A 34 -9.67 21.23 -9.71
CA THR A 34 -8.57 22.20 -9.79
C THR A 34 -7.28 21.63 -9.18
N GLY A 35 -6.19 22.38 -9.28
CA GLY A 35 -4.91 22.01 -8.66
C GLY A 35 -4.07 21.03 -9.47
N TYR A 36 -4.44 20.76 -10.73
CA TYR A 36 -3.70 19.85 -11.61
C TYR A 36 -2.42 20.50 -12.14
N ARG A 37 -1.33 19.75 -12.16
CA ARG A 37 -0.08 20.16 -12.81
C ARG A 37 -0.19 19.95 -14.33
N PRO A 38 0.30 20.89 -15.15
CA PRO A 38 0.38 20.68 -16.60
C PRO A 38 1.42 19.59 -16.94
N LEU A 39 1.53 19.24 -18.23
CA LEU A 39 2.68 18.49 -18.72
C LEU A 39 3.97 19.28 -18.46
N MET A 40 4.91 18.68 -17.75
CA MET A 40 6.11 19.33 -17.23
C MET A 40 7.36 18.55 -17.59
N THR A 41 8.49 19.26 -17.71
CA THR A 41 9.82 18.65 -17.78
C THR A 41 10.25 18.13 -16.41
N VAL A 42 11.30 17.29 -16.36
CA VAL A 42 11.84 16.76 -15.09
C VAL A 42 12.21 17.89 -14.10
N GLY A 43 12.87 18.95 -14.57
CA GLY A 43 13.24 20.08 -13.71
C GLY A 43 12.02 20.84 -13.18
N GLN A 44 10.96 20.95 -13.98
CA GLN A 44 9.69 21.53 -13.55
C GLN A 44 8.96 20.64 -12.54
N CYS A 45 9.01 19.32 -12.71
CA CYS A 45 8.50 18.36 -11.72
C CYS A 45 9.23 18.49 -10.37
N LEU A 46 10.56 18.63 -10.37
CA LEU A 46 11.32 18.87 -9.14
C LEU A 46 10.96 20.19 -8.48
N ARG A 47 10.80 21.26 -9.26
CA ARG A 47 10.33 22.56 -8.74
C ARG A 47 8.91 22.48 -8.17
N SER A 48 8.09 21.53 -8.63
CA SER A 48 6.73 21.34 -8.11
C SER A 48 6.67 20.89 -6.65
N LEU A 49 7.77 20.35 -6.12
CA LEU A 49 7.87 20.02 -4.69
C LEU A 49 7.78 21.25 -3.77
N PHE A 50 8.00 22.46 -4.30
CA PHE A 50 8.01 23.71 -3.53
C PHE A 50 6.73 24.54 -3.67
N TYR A 51 5.67 24.03 -4.31
CA TYR A 51 4.36 24.67 -4.32
C TYR A 51 3.22 23.66 -4.15
N ILE A 52 2.06 24.14 -3.71
CA ILE A 52 0.91 23.29 -3.37
C ILE A 52 0.11 22.95 -4.64
N HIS A 53 -0.22 21.67 -4.80
CA HIS A 53 -1.02 21.11 -5.87
C HIS A 53 -1.72 19.82 -5.40
N ASN A 54 -2.61 19.26 -6.21
CA ASN A 54 -3.41 18.08 -5.83
C ASN A 54 -2.59 16.82 -5.49
N GLU A 55 -1.39 16.70 -6.06
CA GLU A 55 -0.44 15.61 -5.75
C GLU A 55 0.48 15.87 -4.55
N THR A 56 0.44 17.04 -3.90
CA THR A 56 1.43 17.40 -2.85
C THR A 56 1.38 16.45 -1.66
N VAL A 57 0.18 16.20 -1.12
CA VAL A 57 0.01 15.26 0.01
C VAL A 57 0.44 13.86 -0.38
N ASN A 58 0.12 13.42 -1.60
CA ASN A 58 0.52 12.10 -2.11
C ASN A 58 2.04 11.95 -2.07
N ILE A 59 2.77 12.94 -2.62
CA ILE A 59 4.24 12.92 -2.64
C ILE A 59 4.81 12.88 -1.22
N ILE A 60 4.31 13.71 -0.31
CA ILE A 60 4.81 13.79 1.07
C ILE A 60 4.57 12.46 1.81
N THR A 61 3.37 11.87 1.69
CA THR A 61 3.06 10.60 2.35
C THR A 61 3.94 9.45 1.85
N HIS A 62 4.23 9.38 0.54
CA HIS A 62 5.20 8.43 -0.01
C HIS A 62 6.62 8.71 0.50
N GLY A 63 7.04 9.96 0.55
CA GLY A 63 8.34 10.36 1.07
C GLY A 63 8.56 9.91 2.52
N PHE A 64 7.56 10.09 3.37
CA PHE A 64 7.59 9.61 4.75
C PHE A 64 7.68 8.08 4.82
N ALA A 65 6.90 7.37 4.01
CA ALA A 65 6.94 5.90 3.95
C ALA A 65 8.31 5.37 3.52
N ILE A 66 8.90 5.97 2.47
CA ILE A 66 10.24 5.62 1.98
C ILE A 66 11.28 5.87 3.07
N LEU A 67 11.25 7.05 3.71
CA LEU A 67 12.17 7.36 4.79
C LEU A 67 12.04 6.38 5.95
N TYR A 68 10.80 6.07 6.36
CA TYR A 68 10.54 5.08 7.41
C TYR A 68 11.12 3.71 7.04
N MET A 69 10.88 3.20 5.83
CA MET A 69 11.43 1.92 5.37
C MET A 69 12.97 1.94 5.30
N LEU A 70 13.57 3.03 4.82
CA LEU A 70 15.03 3.17 4.77
C LEU A 70 15.66 3.19 6.17
N LEU A 71 14.95 3.74 7.15
CA LEU A 71 15.40 3.73 8.54
C LEU A 71 15.18 2.37 9.17
N THR A 72 14.04 1.69 8.93
CA THR A 72 13.63 0.48 9.65
C THR A 72 14.21 -0.82 9.11
N ILE A 73 14.33 -0.95 7.79
CA ILE A 73 14.83 -2.18 7.14
C ILE A 73 16.25 -2.53 7.61
N PRO A 74 17.20 -1.58 7.74
CA PRO A 74 18.55 -1.89 8.23
C PRO A 74 18.60 -2.43 9.66
N GLN A 75 17.64 -2.10 10.54
CA GLN A 75 17.59 -2.68 11.90
C GLN A 75 17.12 -4.13 11.92
N LEU A 76 16.55 -4.63 10.81
CA LEU A 76 16.20 -6.04 10.67
C LEU A 76 17.42 -6.91 10.28
N LEU A 77 18.62 -6.34 10.20
CA LEU A 77 19.85 -7.03 9.85
C LEU A 77 20.51 -7.68 11.08
N PRO A 78 21.03 -8.93 10.97
CA PRO A 78 21.68 -9.52 9.79
C PRO A 78 20.74 -10.04 8.68
N TRP A 79 21.21 -9.99 7.43
CA TRP A 79 20.53 -10.31 6.14
C TRP A 79 19.94 -11.74 5.98
N ASN A 80 19.67 -12.45 7.07
CA ASN A 80 19.06 -13.79 7.05
C ASN A 80 17.52 -13.73 6.99
N THR A 81 16.94 -12.53 7.10
CA THR A 81 15.48 -12.33 7.20
C THR A 81 14.91 -11.85 5.87
N LYS A 82 14.22 -12.78 5.22
CA LYS A 82 13.49 -12.63 3.96
C LYS A 82 12.38 -11.56 4.13
N GLY A 83 12.27 -10.57 3.24
CA GLY A 83 11.43 -9.34 3.33
C GLY A 83 9.97 -9.42 3.85
N ALA A 84 8.93 -9.50 3.00
CA ALA A 84 7.51 -9.72 3.39
C ALA A 84 7.16 -11.21 3.57
N ILE A 85 8.18 -12.05 3.38
CA ILE A 85 8.22 -13.47 3.64
C ILE A 85 8.11 -13.88 5.14
N PRO A 86 8.38 -13.05 6.17
CA PRO A 86 8.40 -13.47 7.57
C PRO A 86 7.06 -13.97 8.03
N MET A 87 5.96 -13.31 7.63
CA MET A 87 4.62 -13.79 7.98
C MET A 87 4.37 -15.19 7.41
N MET A 88 4.69 -15.39 6.13
CA MET A 88 4.53 -16.69 5.46
C MET A 88 5.43 -17.74 6.13
N ALA A 89 6.70 -17.39 6.37
CA ALA A 89 7.71 -18.28 6.92
C ALA A 89 7.42 -18.66 8.38
N ALA A 90 6.99 -17.72 9.21
CA ALA A 90 6.60 -17.94 10.60
C ALA A 90 5.36 -18.81 10.70
N THR A 91 4.34 -18.56 9.86
CA THR A 91 3.08 -19.34 9.88
C THR A 91 3.32 -20.83 9.62
N ILE A 92 4.19 -21.14 8.67
CA ILE A 92 4.46 -22.53 8.26
C ILE A 92 5.73 -23.10 8.91
N HIS A 93 6.35 -22.38 9.86
CA HIS A 93 7.66 -22.73 10.40
C HIS A 93 7.68 -24.09 11.10
N CYS A 94 6.59 -24.43 11.80
CA CYS A 94 6.47 -25.69 12.53
C CYS A 94 5.82 -26.82 11.72
N LEU A 95 5.47 -26.57 10.45
CA LEU A 95 4.97 -27.59 9.54
C LEU A 95 6.13 -28.29 8.83
N PRO A 96 5.92 -29.50 8.28
CA PRO A 96 6.95 -30.19 7.51
C PRO A 96 7.55 -29.33 6.39
N ASP A 97 8.86 -29.44 6.17
CA ASP A 97 9.63 -28.62 5.22
C ASP A 97 9.05 -28.57 3.80
N ILE A 98 8.38 -29.63 3.36
CA ILE A 98 7.71 -29.67 2.06
C ILE A 98 6.66 -28.56 1.90
N TYR A 99 5.89 -28.27 2.94
CA TYR A 99 4.91 -27.18 2.95
C TYR A 99 5.62 -25.83 2.94
N TRP A 100 6.75 -25.72 3.64
CA TRP A 100 7.57 -24.51 3.65
C TRP A 100 8.00 -24.13 2.24
N TYR A 101 8.65 -25.05 1.51
CA TYR A 101 9.12 -24.80 0.15
C TYR A 101 7.97 -24.55 -0.83
N PHE A 102 6.87 -25.31 -0.71
CA PHE A 102 5.72 -25.19 -1.58
C PHE A 102 5.02 -23.82 -1.45
N CYS A 103 4.74 -23.37 -0.21
CA CYS A 103 4.12 -22.06 0.03
C CYS A 103 5.02 -20.91 -0.45
N MET A 104 6.33 -21.02 -0.26
CA MET A 104 7.28 -19.99 -0.72
C MET A 104 7.36 -19.91 -2.24
N PHE A 105 7.37 -21.06 -2.92
CA PHE A 105 7.33 -21.11 -4.37
C PHE A 105 6.07 -20.43 -4.92
N ILE A 106 4.90 -20.78 -4.39
CA ILE A 106 3.61 -20.18 -4.79
C ILE A 106 3.61 -18.67 -4.54
N TYR A 107 4.13 -18.23 -3.40
CA TYR A 107 4.21 -16.80 -3.08
C TYR A 107 5.06 -16.04 -4.10
N CYS A 108 6.27 -16.53 -4.36
CA CYS A 108 7.19 -15.92 -5.31
C CYS A 108 6.59 -15.90 -6.72
N PHE A 109 5.93 -16.98 -7.13
CA PHE A 109 5.22 -17.05 -8.41
C PHE A 109 4.14 -15.96 -8.51
N PHE A 110 3.26 -15.82 -7.52
CA PHE A 110 2.22 -14.79 -7.54
C PHE A 110 2.77 -13.36 -7.41
N CYS A 111 3.88 -13.16 -6.71
CA CYS A 111 4.58 -11.87 -6.66
C CYS A 111 5.07 -11.44 -8.05
N ILE A 112 5.76 -12.34 -8.76
CA ILE A 112 6.27 -12.07 -10.11
C ILE A 112 5.11 -11.88 -11.09
N TRP A 113 4.14 -12.78 -11.08
CA TRP A 113 2.96 -12.69 -11.94
C TRP A 113 2.18 -11.40 -11.70
N GLY A 114 1.93 -11.04 -10.44
CA GLY A 114 1.21 -9.83 -10.05
C GLY A 114 1.94 -8.57 -10.52
N LEU A 115 3.27 -8.52 -10.36
CA LEU A 115 4.10 -7.42 -10.85
C LEU A 115 4.02 -7.27 -12.38
N LEU A 116 4.19 -8.36 -13.12
CA LEU A 116 4.10 -8.35 -14.59
C LEU A 116 2.71 -7.91 -15.07
N LYS A 117 1.65 -8.35 -14.38
CA LYS A 117 0.29 -7.97 -14.72
C LYS A 117 0.01 -6.50 -14.39
N ALA A 118 0.52 -6.00 -13.26
CA ALA A 118 0.41 -4.59 -12.87
C ALA A 118 1.09 -3.66 -13.87
N MET A 119 2.28 -4.03 -14.35
CA MET A 119 3.05 -3.25 -15.34
C MET A 119 2.35 -3.18 -16.70
N ASN A 120 1.67 -4.24 -17.11
CA ASN A 120 0.99 -4.34 -18.41
C ASN A 120 -0.51 -3.99 -18.37
N ALA A 121 -1.03 -3.58 -17.22
CA ALA A 121 -2.45 -3.34 -17.05
C ALA A 121 -2.93 -2.08 -17.80
N ARG A 122 -4.02 -2.24 -18.54
CA ARG A 122 -4.64 -1.18 -19.36
C ARG A 122 -5.77 -0.48 -18.61
N SER A 123 -6.39 -1.14 -17.64
CA SER A 123 -7.44 -0.54 -16.81
C SER A 123 -7.02 -0.40 -15.34
N PRO A 124 -7.62 0.56 -14.60
CA PRO A 124 -7.42 0.67 -13.15
C PRO A 124 -7.86 -0.59 -12.38
N TRP A 125 -8.87 -1.31 -12.89
CA TRP A 125 -9.37 -2.53 -12.26
C TRP A 125 -8.41 -3.70 -12.44
N GLU A 126 -7.81 -3.85 -13.62
CA GLU A 126 -6.75 -4.84 -13.84
C GLU A 126 -5.55 -4.61 -12.91
N ARG A 127 -5.19 -3.33 -12.68
CA ARG A 127 -4.13 -2.95 -11.73
C ARG A 127 -4.46 -3.30 -10.29
N ARG A 128 -5.73 -3.31 -9.89
CA ARG A 128 -6.13 -3.61 -8.51
C ARG A 128 -6.27 -5.12 -8.30
N LEU A 129 -6.91 -5.81 -9.24
CA LEU A 129 -7.20 -7.24 -9.15
C LEU A 129 -5.96 -8.11 -9.25
N CYS A 130 -4.87 -7.63 -9.87
CA CYS A 130 -3.62 -8.41 -9.91
C CYS A 130 -3.00 -8.67 -8.52
N PHE A 131 -3.38 -7.90 -7.49
CA PHE A 131 -2.94 -8.12 -6.12
C PHE A 131 -3.83 -9.10 -5.33
N ALA A 132 -4.98 -9.51 -5.89
CA ALA A 132 -5.93 -10.37 -5.20
C ALA A 132 -5.34 -11.74 -4.81
N PRO A 133 -4.56 -12.45 -5.65
CA PRO A 133 -3.96 -13.73 -5.25
C PRO A 133 -3.02 -13.61 -4.05
N LEU A 134 -2.21 -12.55 -3.99
CA LEU A 134 -1.33 -12.28 -2.85
C LEU A 134 -2.13 -12.01 -1.58
N PHE A 135 -3.18 -11.21 -1.68
CA PHE A 135 -4.09 -10.95 -0.56
C PHE A 135 -4.79 -12.23 -0.08
N LEU A 136 -5.32 -13.06 -0.97
CA LEU A 136 -5.96 -14.33 -0.62
C LEU A 136 -4.99 -15.28 0.08
N MET A 137 -3.75 -15.35 -0.38
CA MET A 137 -2.74 -16.18 0.25
C MET A 137 -2.40 -15.70 1.67
N ARG A 138 -2.42 -14.37 1.90
CA ARG A 138 -2.30 -13.80 3.24
C ARG A 138 -3.50 -14.13 4.13
N MET A 139 -4.71 -14.05 3.61
CA MET A 139 -5.92 -14.45 4.34
C MET A 139 -5.88 -15.92 4.71
N LEU A 140 -5.38 -16.79 3.82
CA LEU A 140 -5.18 -18.21 4.12
C LEU A 140 -4.20 -18.38 5.30
N MET A 141 -3.04 -17.72 5.29
CA MET A 141 -2.09 -17.81 6.40
C MET A 141 -2.65 -17.27 7.70
N MET A 142 -3.38 -16.16 7.66
CA MET A 142 -4.05 -15.59 8.83
C MET A 142 -5.07 -16.58 9.40
N THR A 143 -5.85 -17.25 8.55
CA THR A 143 -6.79 -18.29 8.97
C THR A 143 -6.06 -19.48 9.59
N LEU A 144 -4.94 -19.94 9.02
CA LEU A 144 -4.13 -21.01 9.63
C LEU A 144 -3.68 -20.63 11.03
N ARG A 145 -3.15 -19.41 11.21
CA ARG A 145 -2.76 -18.90 12.54
C ARG A 145 -3.93 -18.81 13.51
N TYR A 146 -5.08 -18.32 13.05
CA TYR A 146 -6.28 -18.21 13.87
C TYR A 146 -6.79 -19.58 14.34
N LEU A 147 -6.72 -20.59 13.46
CA LEU A 147 -7.04 -21.98 13.79
C LEU A 147 -5.92 -22.68 14.60
N GLY A 148 -4.85 -21.96 14.94
CA GLY A 148 -3.68 -22.50 15.62
C GLY A 148 -2.82 -23.42 14.76
N ILE A 149 -3.12 -23.64 13.48
CA ILE A 149 -2.39 -24.57 12.61
C ILE A 149 -1.07 -23.93 12.14
N GLY A 150 0.05 -24.59 12.45
CA GLY A 150 1.39 -24.14 12.08
C GLY A 150 2.09 -23.42 13.23
N GLY A 151 2.43 -22.14 13.05
CA GLY A 151 3.17 -21.35 14.03
C GLY A 151 3.02 -19.84 13.87
N GLY A 152 3.94 -19.10 14.47
CA GLY A 152 3.97 -17.63 14.49
C GLY A 152 3.69 -17.05 15.87
N SER A 153 4.08 -15.78 16.07
CA SER A 153 3.86 -15.12 17.35
C SER A 153 2.37 -14.82 17.57
N PRO A 154 1.79 -15.13 18.75
CA PRO A 154 0.41 -14.75 19.07
C PRO A 154 0.24 -13.23 19.14
N ASP A 155 1.26 -12.50 19.60
CA ASP A 155 1.25 -11.04 19.68
C ASP A 155 1.19 -10.38 18.29
N ALA A 156 1.67 -11.08 17.26
CA ALA A 156 1.65 -10.60 15.87
C ALA A 156 0.25 -10.64 15.25
N LEU A 157 -0.66 -11.45 15.77
CA LEU A 157 -1.97 -11.68 15.15
C LEU A 157 -2.79 -10.38 15.04
N LEU A 158 -2.80 -9.56 16.09
CA LEU A 158 -3.49 -8.27 16.08
C LEU A 158 -2.94 -7.36 14.97
N HIS A 159 -1.61 -7.26 14.88
CA HIS A 159 -0.95 -6.45 13.88
C HIS A 159 -1.17 -6.97 12.45
N ILE A 160 -1.29 -8.31 12.28
CA ILE A 160 -1.65 -8.96 11.01
C ILE A 160 -3.08 -8.60 10.59
N VAL A 161 -4.04 -8.68 11.50
CA VAL A 161 -5.44 -8.31 11.21
C VAL A 161 -5.54 -6.81 10.88
N LEU A 162 -4.88 -5.96 11.68
CA LEU A 162 -4.93 -4.51 11.49
C LEU A 162 -4.34 -4.08 10.15
N GLN A 163 -3.19 -4.63 9.73
CA GLN A 163 -2.61 -4.25 8.44
C GLN A 163 -3.53 -4.58 7.26
N ASP A 164 -4.25 -5.71 7.30
CA ASP A 164 -5.16 -6.12 6.23
C ASP A 164 -6.45 -5.30 6.25
N LEU A 165 -7.04 -5.11 7.43
CA LEU A 165 -8.24 -4.31 7.58
C LEU A 165 -8.04 -2.88 7.09
N VAL A 166 -6.96 -2.22 7.54
CA VAL A 166 -6.64 -0.85 7.16
C VAL A 166 -6.36 -0.76 5.65
N ALA A 167 -5.65 -1.72 5.06
CA ALA A 167 -5.41 -1.77 3.63
C ALA A 167 -6.70 -1.92 2.81
N VAL A 168 -7.62 -2.79 3.24
CA VAL A 168 -8.93 -2.98 2.60
C VAL A 168 -9.77 -1.71 2.70
N VAL A 169 -9.83 -1.06 3.86
CA VAL A 169 -10.54 0.21 4.04
C VAL A 169 -9.96 1.28 3.10
N GLY A 170 -8.63 1.41 3.02
CA GLY A 170 -7.97 2.33 2.11
C GLY A 170 -8.29 2.04 0.64
N ALA A 171 -8.28 0.77 0.24
CA ALA A 171 -8.65 0.34 -1.11
C ALA A 171 -10.11 0.68 -1.45
N ILE A 172 -11.05 0.49 -0.51
CA ILE A 172 -12.47 0.83 -0.67
C ILE A 172 -12.63 2.35 -0.84
N ILE A 173 -11.99 3.16 0.02
CA ILE A 173 -12.01 4.62 -0.04
C ILE A 173 -11.53 5.11 -1.42
N GLY A 174 -10.37 4.64 -1.87
CA GLY A 174 -9.79 4.98 -3.17
C GLY A 174 -10.58 4.44 -4.36
N ALA A 175 -11.29 3.33 -4.21
CA ALA A 175 -12.16 2.77 -5.25
C ALA A 175 -13.46 3.58 -5.40
N LEU A 176 -14.07 3.97 -4.29
CA LEU A 176 -15.33 4.71 -4.26
C LEU A 176 -15.18 6.22 -4.46
N ARG A 177 -13.94 6.74 -4.38
CA ARG A 177 -13.61 8.17 -4.53
C ARG A 177 -14.28 9.05 -3.49
N ILE A 178 -14.37 8.54 -2.27
CA ILE A 178 -14.97 9.23 -1.12
C ILE A 178 -13.83 9.85 -0.28
N PRO A 179 -13.97 11.08 0.24
CA PRO A 179 -15.19 11.90 0.30
C PRO A 179 -15.37 12.93 -0.83
N GLU A 180 -14.42 13.06 -1.75
CA GLU A 180 -14.51 14.07 -2.83
C GLU A 180 -15.73 13.88 -3.75
N LYS A 181 -16.22 12.64 -3.89
CA LYS A 181 -17.48 12.35 -4.58
C LYS A 181 -18.68 13.05 -3.94
N TRP A 182 -18.69 13.21 -2.62
CA TRP A 182 -19.78 13.87 -1.88
C TRP A 182 -19.65 15.39 -1.91
N ILE A 183 -18.42 15.92 -1.98
CA ILE A 183 -18.17 17.36 -1.94
C ILE A 183 -17.18 17.79 -3.04
N PRO A 184 -17.58 17.74 -4.32
CA PRO A 184 -16.67 17.96 -5.44
C PRO A 184 -16.04 19.35 -5.43
N GLY A 185 -14.75 19.45 -5.74
CA GLY A 185 -14.01 20.71 -5.82
C GLY A 185 -13.49 21.27 -4.48
N LYS A 186 -13.99 20.79 -3.33
CA LYS A 186 -13.54 21.29 -2.01
C LYS A 186 -12.32 20.57 -1.47
N LEU A 187 -12.09 19.33 -1.90
CA LEU A 187 -11.03 18.45 -1.42
C LEU A 187 -9.93 18.25 -2.49
N ASP A 188 -9.78 19.23 -3.37
CA ASP A 188 -8.89 19.14 -4.52
C ASP A 188 -7.41 19.01 -4.13
N LEU A 189 -7.02 19.64 -3.01
CA LEU A 189 -5.63 19.70 -2.56
C LEU A 189 -5.31 18.71 -1.43
N MET A 190 -6.28 18.43 -0.56
CA MET A 190 -6.09 17.64 0.65
C MET A 190 -7.34 16.83 0.96
N LEU A 191 -7.17 15.70 1.65
CA LEU A 191 -8.25 14.82 2.15
C LEU A 191 -9.17 14.23 1.06
N ASN A 192 -8.72 14.21 -0.19
CA ASN A 192 -9.35 13.35 -1.19
C ASN A 192 -9.04 11.88 -0.92
N SER A 193 -9.82 10.98 -1.52
CA SER A 193 -9.71 9.53 -1.38
C SER A 193 -8.32 9.00 -1.64
N HIS A 194 -7.58 9.59 -2.57
CA HIS A 194 -6.23 9.15 -2.93
C HIS A 194 -5.22 9.50 -1.83
N ASN A 195 -5.32 10.70 -1.25
CA ASN A 195 -4.52 11.08 -0.07
C ASN A 195 -4.81 10.14 1.10
N LEU A 196 -6.09 9.90 1.39
CA LEU A 196 -6.52 9.04 2.51
C LEU A 196 -6.06 7.59 2.30
N MET A 197 -6.19 7.07 1.08
CA MET A 197 -5.68 5.75 0.72
C MET A 197 -4.19 5.62 1.00
N HIS A 198 -3.35 6.59 0.61
CA HIS A 198 -1.91 6.53 0.89
C HIS A 198 -1.61 6.57 2.38
N VAL A 199 -2.26 7.45 3.15
CA VAL A 199 -2.08 7.50 4.61
C VAL A 199 -2.41 6.14 5.25
N LEU A 200 -3.53 5.52 4.87
CA LEU A 200 -3.92 4.21 5.38
C LEU A 200 -2.93 3.12 4.98
N VAL A 201 -2.41 3.14 3.76
CA VAL A 201 -1.35 2.20 3.32
C VAL A 201 -0.09 2.33 4.17
N VAL A 202 0.33 3.55 4.53
CA VAL A 202 1.48 3.76 5.43
C VAL A 202 1.21 3.16 6.81
N LEU A 203 0.02 3.36 7.38
CA LEU A 203 -0.36 2.74 8.66
C LEU A 203 -0.36 1.21 8.58
N ALA A 204 -0.83 0.64 7.47
CA ALA A 204 -0.76 -0.80 7.23
C ALA A 204 0.69 -1.31 7.19
N ILE A 205 1.61 -0.57 6.56
CA ILE A 205 3.05 -0.89 6.54
C ILE A 205 3.66 -0.85 7.94
N CYS A 206 3.31 0.16 8.77
CA CYS A 206 3.78 0.22 10.15
C CYS A 206 3.31 -0.99 10.97
N SER A 207 2.03 -1.38 10.83
CA SER A 207 1.51 -2.58 11.49
C SER A 207 2.16 -3.86 10.97
N MET A 208 2.39 -3.97 9.66
CA MET A 208 3.15 -5.07 9.05
C MET A 208 4.58 -5.18 9.62
N HIS A 209 5.26 -4.05 9.80
CA HIS A 209 6.60 -4.02 10.38
C HIS A 209 6.59 -4.50 11.85
N ALA A 210 5.62 -4.06 12.65
CA ALA A 210 5.46 -4.51 14.04
C ALA A 210 5.22 -6.03 14.13
N ALA A 211 4.30 -6.57 13.32
CA ALA A 211 4.07 -8.02 13.22
C ALA A 211 5.34 -8.78 12.81
N THR A 212 6.10 -8.24 11.85
CA THR A 212 7.34 -8.84 11.36
C THR A 212 8.39 -8.95 12.46
N LEU A 213 8.58 -7.90 13.27
CA LEU A 213 9.53 -7.94 14.38
C LEU A 213 9.19 -9.03 15.39
N GLN A 214 7.90 -9.16 15.72
CA GLN A 214 7.42 -10.18 16.66
C GLN A 214 7.57 -11.59 16.09
N ASP A 215 7.26 -11.80 14.82
CA ASP A 215 7.45 -13.09 14.14
C ASP A 215 8.92 -13.48 14.03
N LEU A 216 9.81 -12.53 13.75
CA LEU A 216 11.25 -12.80 13.69
C LEU A 216 11.81 -13.16 15.07
N ALA A 217 11.40 -12.44 16.11
CA ALA A 217 11.76 -12.78 17.48
C ALA A 217 11.27 -14.19 17.86
N TRP A 218 10.04 -14.54 17.47
CA TRP A 218 9.47 -15.85 17.71
C TRP A 218 10.20 -16.97 16.95
N ILE A 219 10.53 -16.78 15.66
CA ILE A 219 11.32 -17.76 14.88
C ILE A 219 12.70 -17.99 15.49
N SER A 220 13.30 -16.95 16.09
CA SER A 220 14.64 -17.07 16.67
C SER A 220 14.69 -17.93 17.94
N ASP A 221 13.56 -18.19 18.60
CA ASP A 221 13.45 -19.09 19.74
C ASP A 221 13.32 -20.55 19.27
N SER A 222 14.36 -21.36 19.50
CA SER A 222 14.39 -22.78 19.11
C SER A 222 13.33 -23.64 19.81
N SER A 223 12.74 -23.15 20.90
CA SER A 223 11.66 -23.85 21.62
C SER A 223 10.25 -23.46 21.15
N ALA A 224 10.13 -22.49 20.24
CA ALA A 224 8.86 -21.90 19.82
C ALA A 224 7.87 -22.95 19.28
N CYS A 225 8.32 -23.82 18.38
CA CYS A 225 7.44 -24.86 17.82
C CYS A 225 6.97 -25.88 18.86
N ASN A 226 7.83 -26.26 19.81
CA ASN A 226 7.46 -27.18 20.88
C ASN A 226 6.39 -26.58 21.79
N LYS A 227 6.50 -25.28 22.10
CA LYS A 227 5.50 -24.54 22.89
C LYS A 227 4.15 -24.50 22.15
N THR A 228 4.15 -24.19 20.86
CA THR A 228 2.93 -24.15 20.05
C THR A 228 2.21 -25.48 20.01
N ILE A 229 2.94 -26.59 19.84
CA ILE A 229 2.34 -27.94 19.85
C ILE A 229 1.74 -28.28 21.22
N LEU A 230 2.43 -27.92 22.31
CA LEU A 230 1.93 -28.16 23.67
C LEU A 230 0.66 -27.36 23.97
N ASP A 231 0.56 -26.14 23.49
CA ASP A 231 -0.64 -25.30 23.67
C ASP A 231 -1.82 -25.82 22.84
N GLN A 232 -1.58 -26.36 21.64
CA GLN A 232 -2.62 -27.05 20.86
C GLN A 232 -3.16 -28.28 21.60
N LEU A 233 -2.28 -29.13 22.11
CA LEU A 233 -2.67 -30.35 22.83
C LEU A 233 -3.51 -30.04 24.07
N LYS A 234 -3.16 -28.98 24.82
CA LYS A 234 -3.97 -28.54 25.97
C LYS A 234 -5.35 -28.02 25.57
N HIS A 235 -5.47 -27.40 24.40
CA HIS A 235 -6.74 -26.89 23.89
C HIS A 235 -7.67 -28.01 23.41
N ASP A 236 -7.12 -29.10 22.88
CA ASP A 236 -7.89 -30.27 22.43
C ASP A 236 -8.37 -31.16 23.59
N GLU A 237 -7.77 -31.04 24.78
CA GLU A 237 -8.15 -31.78 25.99
C GLU A 237 -9.31 -31.15 26.79
N LEU A 238 -9.80 -29.97 26.40
CA LEU A 238 -10.78 -29.16 27.15
C LEU A 238 -12.09 -28.95 26.39
#